data_AF-A0A2S6SD90-F1
#
_entry.id   AF-A0A2S6SD90-F1
#
_cell.length_a   1.000
_cell.length_b   1.000
_cell.length_c   1.000
_cell.angle_alpha   90.00
_cell.angle_beta   90.00
_cell.angle_gamma   90.00
#
_symmetry.space_group_name_H-M   'P 1'
#
loop_
_entity.id
_entity.type
_entity.pdbx_description
1 polymer ?
#
loop_
_entity_poly.entity_id
_entity_poly.type
_entity_poly.pdbx_seq_one_letter_code
_entity_poly.pdbx_strand_id
1 'polypeptide(L)'
;ARHFPNNDYYDENIKSLNRIINLCEEKNIKLYLIIAPYYPERLKFEENEYNLWVKKTNENIKNIPIIDFSMNIKNVRYFHDWKHINKDGVQLFNKILFDNLLYKDFL
;
A
#
# COMPACT_ATOMS: atom_id res chain seq x y z
N ALA A 1 3.89 -10.30 -22.60
CA ALA A 1 4.11 -10.12 -21.16
C ALA A 1 5.61 -10.18 -20.90
N ARG A 2 6.22 -9.16 -20.28
CA ARG A 2 7.60 -9.32 -19.81
C ARG A 2 7.53 -10.29 -18.64
N HIS A 3 8.04 -11.50 -18.84
CA HIS A 3 8.40 -12.39 -17.76
C HIS A 3 9.52 -11.68 -17.01
N PHE A 4 9.26 -11.19 -15.80
CA PHE A 4 10.31 -10.70 -14.94
C PHE A 4 10.82 -11.91 -14.15
N PRO A 5 11.98 -12.48 -14.50
CA PRO A 5 12.64 -13.34 -13.54
C PRO A 5 13.11 -12.41 -12.42
N ASN A 6 12.67 -12.67 -11.20
CA ASN A 6 13.50 -12.67 -9.98
C ASN A 6 12.68 -12.28 -8.75
N ASN A 7 12.58 -13.24 -7.83
CA ASN A 7 12.26 -13.00 -6.42
C ASN A 7 13.20 -11.96 -5.77
N ASP A 8 14.38 -11.70 -6.34
CA ASP A 8 15.42 -10.84 -5.79
C ASP A 8 14.93 -9.41 -5.47
N TYR A 9 14.09 -8.82 -6.33
CA TYR A 9 13.56 -7.47 -6.08
C TYR A 9 12.63 -7.44 -4.86
N TYR A 10 11.92 -8.52 -4.60
CA TYR A 10 11.03 -8.61 -3.45
C TYR A 10 11.84 -8.58 -2.15
N ASP A 11 12.90 -9.39 -2.09
CA ASP A 11 13.73 -9.50 -0.89
C ASP A 11 14.47 -8.18 -0.61
N GLU A 12 14.97 -7.50 -1.65
CA GLU A 12 15.59 -6.18 -1.51
C GLU A 12 14.59 -5.08 -1.10
N ASN A 13 13.34 -5.14 -1.60
CA ASN A 13 12.29 -4.23 -1.16
C ASN A 13 11.96 -4.43 0.33
N ILE A 14 11.90 -5.68 0.79
CA ILE A 14 11.65 -5.99 2.21
C ILE A 14 12.81 -5.56 3.11
N LYS A 15 14.05 -5.81 2.69
CA LYS A 15 15.24 -5.29 3.41
C LYS A 15 15.19 -3.77 3.51
N SER A 16 14.85 -3.10 2.43
CA SER A 16 14.75 -1.63 2.39
C SER A 16 13.64 -1.10 3.28
N LEU A 17 12.47 -1.75 3.27
CA LEU A 17 11.35 -1.38 4.13
C LEU A 17 11.66 -1.58 5.61
N ASN A 18 12.30 -2.69 5.99
CA ASN A 18 12.77 -2.90 7.37
C ASN A 18 13.77 -1.83 7.82
N ARG A 19 14.64 -1.33 6.94
CA ARG A 19 15.54 -0.21 7.27
C ARG A 19 14.76 1.08 7.57
N ILE A 20 13.69 1.36 6.83
CA ILE A 20 12.82 2.51 7.08
C ILE A 20 12.11 2.36 8.43
N ILE A 21 11.58 1.17 8.71
CA ILE A 21 10.90 0.85 9.97
C ILE A 21 11.82 1.07 11.17
N ASN A 22 13.03 0.48 11.14
CA ASN A 22 14.01 0.63 12.21
C ASN A 22 14.37 2.10 12.43
N LEU A 23 14.57 2.86 11.34
CA LEU A 23 14.86 4.29 11.44
C LEU A 23 13.70 5.06 12.09
N CYS A 24 12.46 4.74 11.77
CA CYS A 24 11.29 5.35 12.40
C CYS A 24 11.23 5.00 13.89
N GLU A 25 11.46 3.74 14.28
CA GLU A 25 11.49 3.30 15.68
C GLU A 25 12.60 4.02 16.48
N GLU A 26 13.83 4.02 15.96
CA GLU A 26 14.99 4.69 16.58
C GLU A 26 14.77 6.20 16.80
N LYS A 27 13.98 6.83 15.92
CA LYS A 27 13.69 8.26 15.97
C LYS A 27 12.36 8.59 16.64
N ASN A 28 11.64 7.59 17.17
CA ASN A 28 10.31 7.75 17.73
C ASN A 28 9.32 8.44 16.76
N ILE A 29 9.41 8.07 15.47
CA ILE A 29 8.52 8.53 14.40
C ILE A 29 7.40 7.50 14.23
N LYS A 30 6.15 7.95 14.38
CA LYS A 30 4.98 7.11 14.12
C LYS A 30 4.88 6.80 12.62
N LEU A 31 4.98 5.52 12.27
CA LEU A 31 4.93 5.04 10.89
C LEU A 31 3.61 4.30 10.63
N TYR A 32 2.97 4.63 9.52
CA TYR A 32 1.82 3.89 8.98
C TYR A 32 2.18 3.32 7.62
N LEU A 33 1.93 2.03 7.42
CA LEU A 33 2.04 1.39 6.11
C LEU A 33 0.66 1.34 5.47
N ILE A 34 0.56 1.86 4.25
CA ILE A 34 -0.71 2.03 3.55
C ILE A 34 -0.60 1.45 2.14
N ILE A 35 -1.61 0.69 1.74
CA ILE A 35 -1.82 0.29 0.35
C ILE A 35 -2.80 1.29 -0.26
N ALA A 36 -2.35 2.04 -1.26
CA ALA A 36 -3.16 3.03 -1.95
C ALA A 36 -4.27 2.37 -2.80
N PRO A 37 -5.33 3.12 -3.19
CA PRO A 37 -6.38 2.60 -4.05
C PRO A 37 -5.84 2.04 -5.36
N TYR A 38 -6.30 0.84 -5.72
CA TYR A 38 -5.88 0.13 -6.91
C TYR A 38 -6.92 0.31 -8.02
N TYR A 39 -6.48 0.35 -9.28
CA TYR A 39 -7.42 0.40 -10.40
C TYR A 39 -8.27 -0.89 -10.39
N PRO A 40 -9.61 -0.81 -10.25
CA PRO A 40 -10.42 -1.96 -9.86
C PRO A 40 -10.38 -3.13 -10.83
N GLU A 41 -10.29 -2.85 -12.13
CA GLU A 41 -10.22 -3.92 -13.14
C GLU A 41 -8.85 -4.57 -13.13
N ARG A 42 -7.78 -3.82 -12.85
CA ARG A 42 -6.42 -4.33 -12.84
C ARG A 42 -6.17 -5.23 -11.64
N LEU A 43 -6.71 -4.87 -10.47
CA LEU A 43 -6.58 -5.69 -9.27
C LEU A 43 -7.11 -7.10 -9.51
N LYS A 44 -8.21 -7.26 -10.26
CA LYS A 44 -8.74 -8.59 -10.62
C LYS A 44 -7.76 -9.41 -11.47
N PHE A 45 -6.99 -8.76 -12.34
CA PHE A 45 -6.00 -9.44 -13.17
C PHE A 45 -4.70 -9.75 -12.41
N GLU A 46 -4.34 -8.94 -11.41
CA GLU A 46 -3.09 -9.05 -10.65
C GLU A 46 -3.31 -9.54 -9.21
N GLU A 47 -4.50 -10.06 -8.89
CA GLU A 47 -4.92 -10.43 -7.52
C GLU A 47 -3.94 -11.42 -6.88
N ASN A 48 -3.45 -12.40 -7.64
CA ASN A 48 -2.48 -13.37 -7.12
C ASN A 48 -1.14 -12.73 -6.74
N GLU A 49 -0.62 -11.82 -7.57
CA GLU A 49 0.63 -11.11 -7.29
C GLU A 49 0.45 -10.14 -6.12
N TYR A 50 -0.67 -9.43 -6.08
CA TYR A 50 -1.06 -8.57 -4.97
C TYR A 50 -1.13 -9.35 -3.65
N ASN A 51 -1.89 -10.44 -3.61
CA ASN A 51 -2.06 -11.27 -2.43
C ASN A 51 -0.73 -11.89 -1.97
N LEU A 52 0.12 -12.31 -2.91
CA LEU A 52 1.46 -12.80 -2.58
C LEU A 52 2.33 -11.70 -1.97
N TRP A 53 2.31 -10.48 -2.52
CA TRP A 53 3.04 -9.34 -1.99
C TRP A 53 2.55 -8.97 -0.59
N VAL A 54 1.23 -8.87 -0.38
CA VAL A 54 0.64 -8.59 0.94
C VAL A 54 1.02 -9.67 1.95
N LYS A 55 0.88 -10.95 1.58
CA LYS A 55 1.24 -12.08 2.44
C LYS A 55 2.70 -12.00 2.87
N LYS A 56 3.62 -11.94 1.90
CA LYS A 56 5.05 -11.91 2.20
C LYS A 56 5.41 -10.65 2.99
N THR A 57 4.73 -9.52 2.77
CA THR A 57 5.02 -8.27 3.51
C THR A 57 4.62 -8.44 4.97
N ASN A 58 3.43 -9.00 5.24
CA ASN A 58 2.99 -9.32 6.60
C ASN A 58 3.88 -10.37 7.30
N GLU A 59 4.44 -11.34 6.57
CA GLU A 59 5.36 -12.34 7.15
C GLU A 59 6.70 -11.72 7.57
N ASN A 60 7.15 -10.66 6.88
CA ASN A 60 8.47 -10.07 7.07
C ASN A 60 8.47 -8.77 7.87
N ILE A 61 7.33 -8.10 8.01
CA ILE A 61 7.17 -6.87 8.80
C ILE A 61 6.36 -7.20 10.04
N LYS A 62 7.02 -7.12 11.19
CA LYS A 62 6.39 -7.36 12.49
C LYS A 62 6.04 -6.01 13.12
N ASN A 63 4.91 -5.95 13.82
CA ASN A 63 4.49 -4.83 14.68
C ASN A 63 3.94 -3.56 14.01
N ILE A 64 3.91 -3.46 12.67
CA ILE A 64 3.26 -2.35 11.98
C ILE A 64 2.09 -2.86 11.13
N PRO A 65 0.85 -2.47 11.43
CA PRO A 65 -0.30 -2.88 10.64
C PRO A 65 -0.24 -2.23 9.25
N ILE A 66 -0.46 -3.03 8.21
CA ILE A 66 -0.70 -2.53 6.86
C ILE A 66 -2.17 -2.17 6.74
N ILE A 67 -2.46 -0.91 6.40
CA ILE A 67 -3.82 -0.42 6.18
C ILE A 67 -4.13 -0.51 4.70
N ASP A 68 -5.05 -1.41 4.34
CA ASP A 68 -5.41 -1.67 2.97
C ASP A 68 -6.55 -0.74 2.50
N PHE A 69 -6.24 0.17 1.57
CA PHE A 69 -7.24 0.99 0.87
C PHE A 69 -7.43 0.62 -0.61
N SER A 70 -6.90 -0.52 -1.05
CA SER A 70 -6.89 -0.95 -2.45
C SER A 70 -8.28 -0.91 -3.10
N MET A 71 -9.34 -1.17 -2.33
CA MET A 71 -10.73 -1.25 -2.82
C MET A 71 -11.61 -0.04 -2.47
N ASN A 72 -11.05 1.02 -1.87
CA ASN A 72 -11.83 2.17 -1.39
C ASN A 72 -12.28 3.12 -2.51
N ILE A 73 -11.64 3.10 -3.67
CA ILE A 73 -12.05 3.89 -4.84
C ILE A 73 -12.32 2.94 -6.01
N LYS A 74 -13.60 2.80 -6.37
CA LYS A 74 -14.03 1.90 -7.47
C LYS A 74 -14.33 2.63 -8.78
N ASN A 75 -14.49 3.95 -8.75
CA ASN A 75 -14.81 4.70 -9.94
C ASN A 75 -13.54 5.04 -10.71
N VAL A 76 -13.40 4.49 -11.92
CA VAL A 76 -12.24 4.63 -12.79
C VAL A 76 -11.91 6.08 -13.15
N ARG A 77 -12.88 7.00 -13.05
CA ARG A 77 -12.66 8.45 -13.27
C ARG A 77 -11.64 9.08 -12.32
N TYR A 78 -11.32 8.42 -11.20
CA TYR A 78 -10.37 8.88 -10.20
C TYR A 78 -8.94 8.38 -10.43
N PHE A 79 -8.71 7.72 -11.56
CA PHE A 79 -7.41 7.18 -11.94
C PHE A 79 -6.90 7.90 -13.19
N HIS A 80 -5.59 8.12 -13.24
CA HIS A 80 -4.91 8.62 -14.43
C HIS A 80 -4.63 7.46 -15.39
N ASP A 81 -4.16 6.34 -14.84
CA ASP A 81 -3.94 5.08 -15.53
C ASP A 81 -4.18 3.93 -14.54
N TRP A 82 -3.85 2.71 -14.95
CA TRP A 82 -4.07 1.52 -14.14
C TRP A 82 -3.19 1.41 -12.88
N LYS A 83 -2.14 2.24 -12.75
CA LYS A 83 -1.22 2.30 -11.60
C LYS A 83 -1.41 3.54 -10.73
N HIS A 84 -1.84 4.66 -11.31
CA HIS A 84 -1.78 5.97 -10.67
C HIS A 84 -3.16 6.58 -10.49
N ILE A 85 -3.49 6.99 -9.26
CA ILE A 85 -4.63 7.86 -8.97
C ILE A 85 -4.41 9.25 -9.58
N ASN A 86 -5.48 9.89 -10.07
CA ASN A 86 -5.39 11.26 -10.59
C ASN A 86 -5.63 12.29 -9.48
N LYS A 87 -5.57 13.58 -9.82
CA LYS A 87 -5.74 14.69 -8.88
C LYS A 87 -7.05 14.58 -8.07
N ASP A 88 -8.16 14.30 -8.72
CA ASP A 88 -9.46 14.19 -8.07
C ASP A 88 -9.52 12.94 -7.18
N GLY A 89 -8.86 11.85 -7.61
CA GLY A 89 -8.70 10.63 -6.82
C GLY A 89 -7.87 10.85 -5.57
N VAL A 90 -6.79 11.63 -5.64
CA VAL A 90 -5.98 12.03 -4.48
C VAL A 90 -6.81 12.83 -3.49
N GLN A 91 -7.63 13.78 -3.96
CA GLN A 91 -8.49 14.57 -3.07
C GLN A 91 -9.50 13.68 -2.32
N LEU A 92 -10.14 12.75 -3.04
CA LEU A 92 -11.05 11.78 -2.44
C LEU A 92 -10.32 10.85 -1.47
N PHE A 93 -9.18 10.31 -1.87
CA PHE A 93 -8.39 9.38 -1.05
C PHE A 93 -7.91 10.04 0.24
N ASN A 94 -7.42 11.28 0.17
CA ASN A 94 -6.98 12.01 1.35
C ASN A 94 -8.11 12.15 2.37
N LYS A 95 -9.33 12.49 1.93
CA LYS A 95 -10.50 12.54 2.83
C LYS A 95 -10.72 11.19 3.53
N ILE A 96 -10.77 10.10 2.76
CA ILE A 96 -10.95 8.74 3.30
C ILE A 96 -9.84 8.39 4.28
N LEU A 97 -8.58 8.68 3.93
CA LEU A 97 -7.41 8.35 4.73
C LEU A 97 -7.42 9.08 6.07
N PHE A 98 -7.62 10.41 6.05
CA PHE A 98 -7.63 11.19 7.28
C PHE A 98 -8.84 10.88 8.16
N ASP A 99 -10.02 10.66 7.58
CA ASP A 99 -11.20 10.24 8.34
C ASP A 99 -10.95 8.90 9.07
N ASN A 100 -10.21 7.96 8.46
CA ASN A 100 -9.84 6.68 9.08
C ASN A 100 -8.69 6.78 10.10
N LEU A 101 -7.65 7.57 9.81
CA LEU A 101 -6.48 7.70 10.68
C LEU A 101 -6.81 8.53 11.93
N LEU A 102 -7.55 9.62 11.77
CA LEU A 102 -7.99 10.45 12.90
C LEU A 102 -8.87 9.62 13.84
N TYR A 103 -9.77 8.79 13.32
CA TYR A 103 -10.61 7.92 14.16
C TYR A 103 -9.80 6.97 15.06
N LYS A 104 -8.65 6.49 14.60
CA LYS A 104 -7.78 5.57 15.37
C LYS A 104 -6.93 6.25 16.44
N ASP A 105 -6.70 7.56 16.34
CA ASP A 105 -5.91 8.30 17.32
C ASP A 105 -6.76 8.91 18.45
N PHE A 106 -8.10 8.81 18.35
CA PHE A 106 -9.07 9.23 19.37
C PHE A 106 -9.70 8.07 20.17
N LEU A 107 -9.22 6.84 19.98
CA LEU A 107 -9.58 5.64 20.75
C LEU A 107 -8.34 5.05 21.42
#